data_AF-A0A4Q3JCX8-F1
#
_entry.id   AF-A0A4Q3JCX8-F1
#
_cell.length_a   1.000
_cell.length_b   1.000
_cell.length_c   1.000
_cell.angle_alpha   90.00
_cell.angle_beta   90.00
_cell.angle_gamma   90.00
#
_symmetry.space_group_name_H-M   'P 1'
#
loop_
_entity.id
_entity.type
_entity.pdbx_description
1 polymer ?
#
loop_
_entity_poly.entity_id
_entity_poly.type
_entity_poly.pdbx_seq_one_letter_code
_entity_poly.pdbx_strand_id
1 'polypeptide(L)'
;MADEIDPADLVNEKQHGYVFPHPQGGFLEMRVLADPEAPEHDLWDAGRRIPNERVEQFRVRGLRPGRPGRLVLRTVIDRLSRLDVTVNGRPRTVELTPAPGWSEVSLELDPAEVTGELNVTITPRLGEWVNYHVWGLTR
;
A
#
# COMPACT_ATOMS: atom_id res chain seq x y z
N MET A 1 -8.79 13.16 -0.63
CA MET A 1 -8.36 11.95 0.10
C MET A 1 -9.45 11.54 1.08
N ALA A 2 -9.71 10.25 1.25
CA ALA A 2 -10.71 9.74 2.19
C ALA A 2 -10.05 9.11 3.43
N ASP A 3 -8.94 8.40 3.25
CA ASP A 3 -8.20 7.74 4.33
C ASP A 3 -6.74 7.50 3.93
N GLU A 4 -5.89 7.26 4.93
CA GLU A 4 -4.44 7.09 4.78
C GLU A 4 -3.90 6.09 5.81
N ILE A 5 -3.18 5.09 5.30
CA ILE A 5 -2.47 4.09 6.08
C ILE A 5 -0.99 4.35 5.92
N ASP A 6 -0.31 4.51 7.05
CA ASP A 6 1.12 4.83 7.17
C ASP A 6 1.84 3.68 7.89
N PRO A 7 2.25 2.62 7.16
CA PRO A 7 3.09 1.57 7.71
C PRO A 7 4.38 2.15 8.32
N ALA A 8 4.74 1.65 9.50
CA ALA A 8 5.77 2.18 10.41
C ALA A 8 5.30 3.24 11.43
N ASP A 9 4.10 3.81 11.29
CA ASP A 9 3.42 4.52 12.40
C ASP A 9 2.53 3.55 13.18
N LEU A 10 2.96 3.16 14.38
CA LEU A 10 2.25 2.22 15.25
C LEU A 10 0.83 2.71 15.64
N VAL A 11 0.61 4.03 15.72
CA VAL A 11 -0.71 4.58 16.05
C VAL A 11 -1.63 4.44 14.85
N ASN A 12 -1.16 4.85 13.65
CA ASN A 12 -1.90 4.68 12.41
C ASN A 12 -2.20 3.21 12.13
N GLU A 13 -1.21 2.32 12.25
CA GLU A 13 -1.36 0.88 12.06
C GLU A 13 -2.44 0.29 12.97
N LYS A 14 -2.43 0.66 14.25
CA LYS A 14 -3.44 0.21 15.20
C LYS A 14 -4.84 0.70 14.81
N GLN A 15 -4.97 1.93 14.34
CA GLN A 15 -6.25 2.49 13.88
C GLN A 15 -6.80 1.70 12.67
N HIS A 16 -5.93 1.27 11.76
CA HIS A 16 -6.32 0.53 10.56
C HIS A 16 -6.37 -0.99 10.75
N GLY A 17 -6.12 -1.49 11.97
CA GLY A 17 -6.04 -2.93 12.23
C GLY A 17 -4.98 -3.61 11.37
N TYR A 18 -3.88 -2.91 11.13
CA TYR A 18 -2.80 -3.35 10.27
C TYR A 18 -2.12 -4.58 10.88
N VAL A 19 -2.04 -5.66 10.11
CA VAL A 19 -1.42 -6.94 10.48
C VAL A 19 -0.35 -7.25 9.43
N PHE A 20 0.85 -7.57 9.89
CA PHE A 20 1.99 -7.93 9.06
C PHE A 20 2.61 -9.25 9.55
N PRO A 21 3.48 -9.89 8.74
CA PRO A 21 4.01 -11.20 9.07
C PRO A 21 4.88 -11.19 10.34
N HIS A 22 4.64 -12.11 11.26
CA HIS A 22 5.42 -12.30 12.49
C HIS A 22 5.79 -13.79 12.70
N PRO A 23 6.83 -14.13 13.50
CA PRO A 23 7.83 -13.24 14.08
C PRO A 23 8.91 -12.79 13.07
N GLN A 24 8.97 -13.43 11.90
CA GLN A 24 9.98 -13.19 10.87
C GLN A 24 9.35 -12.48 9.66
N GLY A 25 9.23 -11.15 9.74
CA GLY A 25 8.71 -10.30 8.65
C GLY A 25 8.23 -8.92 9.12
N GLY A 26 7.84 -8.06 8.17
CA GLY A 26 7.38 -6.70 8.47
C GLY A 26 8.48 -5.79 9.01
N PHE A 27 9.73 -6.00 8.58
CA PHE A 27 10.87 -5.19 8.99
C PHE A 27 10.69 -3.75 8.55
N LEU A 28 11.12 -2.81 9.39
CA LEU A 28 11.17 -1.41 9.04
C LEU A 28 12.20 -1.18 7.94
N GLU A 29 11.83 -0.42 6.92
CA GLU A 29 12.73 0.08 5.90
C GLU A 29 12.57 1.60 5.80
N MET A 30 13.69 2.31 5.89
CA MET A 30 13.71 3.77 5.78
C MET A 30 14.45 4.15 4.51
N ARG A 31 13.99 5.20 3.84
CA ARG A 31 14.65 5.75 2.65
C ARG A 31 14.67 7.27 2.72
N VAL A 32 15.69 7.83 2.11
CA VAL A 32 15.78 9.25 1.76
C VAL A 32 15.92 9.28 0.24
N LEU A 33 14.93 9.83 -0.44
CA LEU A 33 14.86 9.91 -1.91
C LEU A 33 14.33 11.28 -2.31
N ALA A 34 14.59 11.72 -3.53
CA ALA A 34 14.08 13.00 -4.03
C ALA A 34 12.55 13.09 -3.87
N ASP A 35 12.07 14.23 -3.39
CA ASP A 35 10.65 14.52 -3.24
C ASP A 35 9.97 14.53 -4.63
N PRO A 36 8.90 13.74 -4.86
CA PRO A 36 8.19 13.75 -6.14
C PRO A 36 7.60 15.11 -6.52
N GLU A 37 7.27 15.96 -5.55
CA GLU A 37 6.70 17.29 -5.76
C GLU A 37 7.77 18.40 -5.82
N ALA A 38 8.96 18.16 -5.24
CA ALA A 38 10.05 19.12 -5.21
C ALA A 38 11.43 18.40 -5.35
N PRO A 39 11.81 17.94 -6.56
CA PRO A 39 12.96 17.03 -6.76
C PRO A 39 14.33 17.56 -6.31
N GLU A 40 14.45 18.86 -6.05
CA GLU A 40 15.62 19.50 -5.45
C GLU A 40 15.74 19.29 -3.92
N HIS A 41 14.71 18.70 -3.31
CA HIS A 41 14.64 18.37 -1.90
C HIS A 41 14.58 16.85 -1.67
N ASP A 42 15.12 16.43 -0.54
CA ASP A 42 15.04 15.04 -0.07
C ASP A 42 13.77 14.83 0.77
N LEU A 43 13.04 13.76 0.47
CA LEU A 43 11.95 13.23 1.29
C LEU A 43 12.43 12.00 2.05
N TRP A 44 12.35 12.07 3.38
CA TRP A 44 12.53 10.92 4.26
C TRP A 44 11.19 10.23 4.49
N ASP A 45 11.17 8.91 4.41
CA ASP A 45 9.99 8.10 4.71
C ASP A 45 10.39 6.74 5.30
N ALA A 46 9.45 6.11 6.01
CA ALA A 46 9.60 4.78 6.58
C ALA A 46 8.45 3.89 6.13
N GLY A 47 8.71 2.60 6.00
CA GLY A 47 7.72 1.64 5.57
C GLY A 47 8.00 0.26 6.12
N ARG A 48 7.19 -0.72 5.68
CA ARG A 48 7.36 -2.12 6.04
C ARG A 48 7.72 -2.98 4.85
N ARG A 49 8.82 -3.73 4.99
CA ARG A 49 9.21 -4.78 4.06
C ARG A 49 8.42 -6.06 4.33
N ILE A 50 7.65 -6.49 3.35
CA ILE A 50 6.88 -7.72 3.34
C ILE A 50 7.63 -8.74 2.46
N PRO A 51 8.12 -9.85 3.04
CA PRO A 51 8.80 -10.88 2.27
C PRO A 51 7.87 -11.59 1.28
N ASN A 52 8.45 -12.21 0.25
CA ASN A 52 7.72 -13.00 -0.73
C ASN A 52 6.84 -14.07 -0.05
N GLU A 53 5.63 -14.29 -0.56
CA GLU A 53 4.62 -15.21 -0.06
C GLU A 53 4.08 -14.92 1.35
N ARG A 54 4.50 -13.82 1.97
CA ARG A 54 3.98 -13.36 3.25
C ARG A 54 2.90 -12.30 3.03
N VAL A 55 2.04 -12.14 4.03
CA VAL A 55 0.78 -11.40 3.89
C VAL A 55 0.78 -10.18 4.82
N GLU A 56 0.38 -9.03 4.28
CA GLU A 56 -0.07 -7.89 5.07
C GLU A 56 -1.58 -7.68 4.88
N GLN A 57 -2.25 -7.18 5.92
CA GLN A 57 -3.70 -6.91 5.92
C GLN A 57 -3.99 -5.62 6.66
N PHE A 58 -4.94 -4.83 6.17
CA PHE A 58 -5.39 -3.60 6.81
C PHE A 58 -6.77 -3.20 6.32
N ARG A 59 -7.34 -2.16 6.94
CA ARG A 59 -8.65 -1.60 6.58
C ARG A 59 -8.51 -0.19 6.07
N VAL A 60 -9.22 0.13 4.99
CA VAL A 60 -9.36 1.50 4.45
C VAL A 60 -10.79 1.96 4.69
N ARG A 61 -11.00 3.15 5.23
CA ARG A 61 -12.32 3.68 5.62
C ARG A 61 -12.65 4.98 4.89
N GLY A 62 -13.81 5.57 5.21
CA GLY A 62 -14.18 6.91 4.76
C GLY A 62 -14.54 7.05 3.29
N LEU A 63 -14.42 5.99 2.49
CA LEU A 63 -14.84 5.99 1.09
C LEU A 63 -16.36 6.10 0.97
N ARG A 64 -16.85 6.80 -0.08
CA ARG A 64 -18.29 6.97 -0.28
C ARG A 64 -18.88 5.73 -0.97
N PRO A 65 -19.79 4.98 -0.33
CA PRO A 65 -20.35 3.78 -0.94
C PRO A 65 -21.05 4.05 -2.26
N GLY A 66 -20.93 3.14 -3.23
CA GLY A 66 -21.59 3.27 -4.53
C GLY A 66 -20.98 4.34 -5.46
N ARG A 67 -19.81 4.89 -5.12
CA ARG A 67 -19.01 5.77 -5.99
C ARG A 67 -17.73 5.06 -6.43
N PRO A 68 -17.18 5.37 -7.62
CA PRO A 68 -15.86 4.88 -8.00
C PRO A 68 -14.81 5.29 -6.95
N GLY A 69 -13.92 4.37 -6.63
CA GLY A 69 -12.85 4.57 -5.66
C GLY A 69 -11.50 4.22 -6.26
N ARG A 70 -10.44 4.52 -5.51
CA ARG A 70 -9.08 4.13 -5.86
C ARG A 70 -8.28 3.86 -4.60
N LEU A 71 -7.49 2.79 -4.61
CA LEU A 71 -6.39 2.60 -3.67
C LEU A 71 -5.10 3.01 -4.37
N VAL A 72 -4.30 3.84 -3.72
CA VAL A 72 -2.97 4.22 -4.21
C VAL A 72 -1.94 3.66 -3.24
N LEU A 73 -0.98 2.90 -3.75
CA LEU A 73 0.08 2.25 -2.97
C LEU A 73 1.42 2.93 -3.29
N ARG A 74 2.10 3.50 -2.29
CA ARG A 74 3.47 4.05 -2.46
C ARG A 74 4.52 3.02 -2.09
N THR A 75 5.55 2.94 -2.94
CA THR A 75 6.69 2.03 -2.76
C THR A 75 7.97 2.57 -3.40
N VAL A 76 9.04 1.79 -3.29
CA VAL A 76 10.27 1.90 -4.09
C VAL A 76 10.46 0.57 -4.82
N ILE A 77 10.53 0.60 -6.14
CA ILE A 77 10.59 -0.62 -6.97
C ILE A 77 12.02 -0.83 -7.47
N ASP A 78 12.85 -1.47 -6.65
CA ASP A 78 14.25 -1.77 -6.99
C ASP A 78 14.38 -2.96 -7.98
N ARG A 79 13.36 -3.82 -8.05
CA ARG A 79 13.35 -5.05 -8.86
C ARG A 79 11.93 -5.38 -9.31
N LEU A 80 11.82 -6.15 -10.41
CA LEU A 80 10.54 -6.67 -10.88
C LEU A 80 9.84 -7.43 -9.73
N SER A 81 8.63 -7.00 -9.42
CA SER A 81 7.84 -7.57 -8.34
C SER A 81 6.38 -7.75 -8.77
N ARG A 82 5.67 -8.67 -8.12
CA ARG A 82 4.25 -8.91 -8.40
C ARG A 82 3.51 -9.06 -7.09
N LEU A 83 2.39 -8.38 -6.95
CA LEU A 83 1.51 -8.47 -5.79
C LEU A 83 0.19 -9.13 -6.16
N ASP A 84 -0.29 -10.03 -5.33
CA ASP A 84 -1.71 -10.35 -5.27
C ASP A 84 -2.35 -9.43 -4.24
N VAL A 85 -3.31 -8.62 -4.69
CA VAL A 85 -4.08 -7.70 -3.86
C VAL A 85 -5.52 -8.14 -3.83
N THR A 86 -6.09 -8.30 -2.64
CA THR A 86 -7.50 -8.63 -2.47
C THR A 86 -8.20 -7.47 -1.78
N VAL A 87 -9.28 -6.97 -2.36
CA VAL A 87 -10.13 -5.92 -1.77
C VAL A 87 -11.51 -6.49 -1.55
N ASN A 88 -11.96 -6.59 -0.30
CA ASN A 88 -13.24 -7.21 0.07
C ASN A 88 -13.45 -8.60 -0.58
N GLY A 89 -12.40 -9.42 -0.61
CA GLY A 89 -12.43 -10.76 -1.21
C GLY A 89 -12.28 -10.81 -2.73
N ARG A 90 -12.17 -9.67 -3.42
CA ARG A 90 -11.98 -9.61 -4.88
C ARG A 90 -10.50 -9.53 -5.23
N PRO A 91 -9.94 -10.55 -5.89
CA PRO A 91 -8.51 -10.62 -6.19
C PRO A 91 -8.15 -9.73 -7.39
N ARG A 92 -6.93 -9.19 -7.33
CA ARG A 92 -6.26 -8.39 -8.35
C ARG A 92 -4.79 -8.75 -8.36
N THR A 93 -4.16 -8.63 -9.51
CA THR A 93 -2.71 -8.77 -9.63
C THR A 93 -2.12 -7.44 -10.06
N VAL A 94 -1.04 -7.04 -9.39
CA VAL A 94 -0.31 -5.81 -9.67
C VAL A 94 1.12 -6.17 -10.04
N GLU A 95 1.53 -5.79 -11.25
CA GLU A 95 2.92 -5.89 -11.68
C GLU A 95 3.65 -4.59 -11.40
N LEU A 96 4.83 -4.70 -10.79
CA LEU A 96 5.67 -3.59 -10.38
C LEU A 96 6.97 -3.66 -11.16
N THR A 97 7.11 -2.74 -12.11
CA THR A 97 8.32 -2.60 -12.91
C THR A 97 9.30 -1.67 -12.20
N PRO A 98 10.62 -1.99 -12.20
CA PRO A 98 11.61 -1.11 -11.62
C PRO A 98 11.52 0.32 -12.12
N ALA A 99 11.58 1.27 -11.18
CA ALA A 99 11.51 2.69 -11.47
C ALA A 99 12.37 3.46 -10.46
N PRO A 100 12.99 4.59 -10.86
CA PRO A 100 13.78 5.40 -9.95
C PRO A 100 12.88 6.10 -8.93
N GLY A 101 13.33 6.16 -7.67
CA GLY A 101 12.67 6.94 -6.62
C GLY A 101 11.34 6.35 -6.14
N TRP A 102 10.47 7.22 -5.64
CA TRP A 102 9.13 6.86 -5.19
C TRP A 102 8.24 6.45 -6.37
N SER A 103 7.51 5.36 -6.19
CA SER A 103 6.53 4.86 -7.15
C SER A 103 5.16 4.78 -6.52
N GLU A 104 4.13 5.24 -7.23
CA GLU A 104 2.74 5.14 -6.81
C GLU A 104 1.96 4.28 -7.78
N VAL A 105 1.30 3.24 -7.27
CA VAL A 105 0.50 2.31 -8.07
C VAL A 105 -0.96 2.41 -7.69
N SER A 106 -1.81 2.59 -8.69
CA SER A 106 -3.24 2.82 -8.52
C SER A 106 -4.06 1.57 -8.85
N LEU A 107 -4.96 1.21 -7.94
CA LEU A 107 -5.98 0.18 -8.13
C LEU A 107 -7.35 0.86 -8.16
N GLU A 108 -7.97 0.88 -9.34
CA GLU A 108 -9.33 1.40 -9.52
C GLU A 108 -10.35 0.44 -8.91
N LEU A 109 -11.29 0.96 -8.13
CA LEU A 109 -12.37 0.22 -7.49
C LEU A 109 -13.70 0.55 -8.15
N ASP A 110 -14.45 -0.47 -8.54
CA ASP A 110 -15.79 -0.30 -9.07
C ASP A 110 -16.73 0.21 -7.98
N PRO A 111 -17.76 1.01 -8.32
CA PRO A 111 -18.76 1.49 -7.36
C PRO A 111 -19.37 0.40 -6.47
N ALA A 112 -19.53 -0.82 -7.01
CA ALA A 112 -20.10 -1.96 -6.30
C ALA A 112 -19.12 -2.58 -5.27
N GLU A 113 -17.83 -2.29 -5.36
CA GLU A 113 -16.80 -2.74 -4.42
C GLU A 113 -16.55 -1.73 -3.31
N VAL A 114 -16.83 -0.46 -3.57
CA VAL A 114 -16.64 0.63 -2.62
C VAL A 114 -17.73 0.60 -1.56
N THR A 115 -17.34 0.17 -0.37
CA THR A 115 -18.09 0.24 0.88
C THR A 115 -17.51 1.32 1.80
N GLY A 116 -18.15 1.59 2.94
CA GLY A 116 -17.62 2.56 3.92
C GLY A 116 -16.32 2.12 4.61
N GLU A 117 -16.02 0.83 4.55
CA GLU A 117 -14.77 0.20 4.99
C GLU A 117 -14.41 -0.92 4.01
N LEU A 118 -13.16 -0.97 3.55
CA LEU A 118 -12.57 -2.01 2.71
C LEU A 118 -11.60 -2.84 3.53
N ASN A 119 -11.68 -4.16 3.42
CA ASN A 119 -10.62 -5.05 3.91
C ASN A 119 -9.65 -5.32 2.76
N VAL A 120 -8.38 -4.97 2.98
CA VAL A 120 -7.32 -5.11 1.98
C VAL A 120 -6.31 -6.13 2.47
N THR A 121 -5.95 -7.06 1.59
CA THR A 121 -4.87 -8.03 1.79
C THR A 121 -3.88 -7.90 0.65
N ILE A 122 -2.59 -7.82 0.95
CA ILE A 122 -1.52 -7.79 -0.05
C ILE A 122 -0.57 -8.96 0.21
N THR A 123 -0.23 -9.70 -0.84
CA THR A 123 0.73 -10.81 -0.80
C THR A 123 1.71 -10.66 -1.96
N PRO A 124 3.00 -10.40 -1.71
CA PRO A 124 4.01 -10.45 -2.76
C PRO A 124 4.14 -11.88 -3.29
N ARG A 125 4.08 -12.04 -4.61
CA ARG A 125 4.19 -13.31 -5.35
C ARG A 125 5.44 -13.43 -6.19
N LEU A 126 6.11 -12.31 -6.43
CA LEU A 126 7.42 -12.23 -7.04
C LEU A 126 8.15 -11.09 -6.35
N GLY A 127 9.34 -11.37 -5.82
CA GLY A 127 10.12 -10.38 -5.09
C GLY A 127 9.58 -10.06 -3.69
N GLU A 128 10.28 -9.16 -3.01
CA GLU A 128 9.80 -8.53 -1.77
C GLU A 128 9.08 -7.24 -2.13
N TRP A 129 8.25 -6.76 -1.22
CA TRP A 129 7.54 -5.48 -1.36
C TRP A 129 7.83 -4.61 -0.15
N VAL A 130 7.90 -3.29 -0.35
CA VAL A 130 8.00 -2.33 0.75
C VAL A 130 6.82 -1.39 0.66
N ASN A 131 5.95 -1.43 1.67
CA ASN A 131 4.79 -0.57 1.76
C ASN A 131 5.16 0.69 2.55
N TYR A 132 5.12 1.87 1.93
CA TYR A 132 5.36 3.13 2.62
C TYR A 132 4.06 3.86 2.94
N HIS A 133 3.09 3.86 2.01
CA HIS A 133 1.80 4.51 2.23
C HIS A 133 0.70 3.82 1.41
N VAL A 134 -0.52 3.85 1.94
CA VAL A 134 -1.73 3.49 1.20
C VAL A 134 -2.79 4.56 1.38
N TRP A 135 -3.29 5.13 0.27
CA TRP A 135 -4.39 6.09 0.31
C TRP A 135 -5.67 5.52 -0.27
N GLY A 136 -6.77 5.73 0.47
CA GLY A 136 -8.13 5.56 -0.02
C GLY A 136 -8.66 6.85 -0.62
N LEU A 137 -9.06 6.82 -1.90
CA LEU A 137 -9.62 7.97 -2.61
C LEU A 137 -11.01 7.65 -3.15
N THR A 138 -11.96 8.57 -2.99
CA THR A 138 -13.25 8.54 -3.68
C THR A 138 -13.27 9.58 -4.78
N ARG A 139 -13.82 9.24 -5.96
CA ARG A 139 -14.11 10.22 -7.03
C ARG A 139 -15.51 10.83 -6.88
#